data_AF-A0A7J6HAQ1-F1
#
_entry.id   AF-A0A7J6HAQ1-F1
#
_cell.length_a   1.000
_cell.length_b   1.000
_cell.length_c   1.000
_cell.angle_alpha   90.00
_cell.angle_beta   90.00
_cell.angle_gamma   90.00
#
_symmetry.space_group_name_H-M   'P 1'
#
loop_
_entity.id
_entity.type
_entity.pdbx_description
1 polymer ?
#
loop_
_entity_poly.entity_id
_entity_poly.type
_entity_poly.pdbx_seq_one_letter_code
_entity_poly.pdbx_strand_id
1 'polypeptide(L)'
;MATTMDSPTAVRKAVVVHLRATGDAPILKQAKFKASFFMEKIQFCIWVIDFLRRQLHRDTMFVYVNSAFSPNPDESVIDLYNVLWNSMFFMTLF
;
A
#
# COMPACT_ATOMS: atom_id res chain seq x y z
N MET A 1 4.18 -33.84 30.07
CA MET A 1 3.42 -33.74 28.80
C MET A 1 3.68 -32.36 28.24
N ALA A 2 4.66 -32.24 27.35
CA ALA A 2 5.05 -30.98 26.75
C ALA A 2 4.31 -30.82 25.42
N THR A 3 3.42 -29.84 25.32
CA THR A 3 2.83 -29.42 24.05
C THR A 3 3.49 -28.10 23.66
N THR A 4 4.56 -28.20 22.89
CA THR A 4 5.08 -27.14 22.03
C THR A 4 4.22 -27.07 20.78
N MET A 5 3.41 -26.03 20.56
CA MET A 5 2.85 -25.74 19.23
C MET A 5 2.70 -24.23 19.00
N ASP A 6 3.62 -23.73 18.19
CA ASP A 6 3.52 -22.63 17.24
C ASP A 6 3.14 -21.23 17.75
N SER A 7 4.19 -20.48 18.15
CA SER A 7 4.19 -19.02 18.00
C SER A 7 3.89 -18.71 16.53
N PRO A 8 2.89 -17.87 16.19
CA PRO A 8 2.74 -17.40 14.83
C PRO A 8 3.97 -16.53 14.52
N THR A 9 4.99 -17.16 13.96
CA THR A 9 6.01 -16.47 13.19
C THR A 9 5.27 -15.99 11.95
N ALA A 10 4.46 -14.95 12.12
CA ALA A 10 3.92 -14.17 11.03
C ALA A 10 5.15 -13.68 10.30
N VAL A 11 5.56 -14.43 9.28
CA VAL A 11 6.54 -14.04 8.29
C VAL A 11 6.14 -12.62 7.96
N ARG A 12 6.93 -11.63 8.41
CA ARG A 12 6.56 -10.23 8.24
C ARG A 12 6.57 -9.97 6.75
N LYS A 13 5.42 -10.14 6.11
CA LYS A 13 5.28 -10.05 4.67
C LYS A 13 5.51 -8.59 4.33
N ALA A 14 6.68 -8.31 3.77
CA ALA A 14 7.01 -6.99 3.30
C ALA A 14 6.57 -6.87 1.84
N VAL A 15 5.91 -5.77 1.50
CA VAL A 15 5.54 -5.46 0.11
C VAL A 15 6.43 -4.35 -0.40
N VAL A 16 6.82 -4.48 -1.64
CA VAL A 16 7.46 -3.40 -2.38
C VAL A 16 6.37 -2.58 -3.07
N VAL A 17 6.26 -1.30 -2.70
CA VAL A 17 5.36 -0.36 -3.35
C VAL A 17 6.17 0.51 -4.30
N HIS A 18 5.69 0.61 -5.53
CA HIS A 18 6.24 1.48 -6.54
C HIS A 18 5.19 2.53 -6.94
N LEU A 19 5.41 3.75 -6.47
CA LEU A 19 4.64 4.93 -6.80
C LEU A 19 4.98 5.40 -8.22
N ARG A 20 3.97 5.67 -9.04
CA ARG A 20 4.10 6.18 -10.40
C ARG A 20 3.27 7.44 -10.54
N ALA A 21 3.93 8.58 -10.68
CA ALA A 21 3.24 9.81 -11.04
C ALA A 21 2.82 9.76 -12.51
N THR A 22 1.58 10.18 -12.81
CA THR A 22 1.02 10.27 -14.16
C THR A 22 0.37 11.64 -14.37
N GLY A 23 0.42 12.15 -15.60
CA GLY A 23 -0.13 13.47 -15.93
C GLY A 23 0.64 14.59 -15.24
N ASP A 24 -0.08 15.48 -14.55
CA ASP A 24 0.46 16.63 -13.83
C ASP A 24 0.81 16.31 -12.35
N ALA A 25 0.83 15.02 -11.99
CA ALA A 25 1.21 14.58 -10.66
C ALA A 25 2.73 14.76 -10.44
N PRO A 26 3.15 15.31 -9.29
CA PRO A 26 4.56 15.52 -8.98
C PRO A 26 5.31 14.18 -8.82
N ILE A 27 6.51 14.10 -9.42
CA ILE A 27 7.37 12.91 -9.37
C ILE A 27 8.13 12.89 -8.05
N LEU A 28 7.93 11.84 -7.25
CA LEU A 28 8.64 11.65 -5.99
C LEU A 28 10.10 11.23 -6.22
N LYS A 29 11.03 11.85 -5.47
CA LYS A 29 12.46 11.52 -5.51
C LYS A 29 12.76 10.07 -5.11
N GLN A 30 11.96 9.50 -4.22
CA GLN A 30 11.97 8.08 -3.86
C GLN A 30 10.60 7.47 -4.11
N ALA A 31 10.42 6.93 -5.31
CA ALA A 31 9.15 6.36 -5.75
C ALA A 31 8.96 4.88 -5.34
N LYS A 32 10.03 4.20 -4.92
CA LYS A 32 9.99 2.78 -4.56
C LYS A 32 10.39 2.61 -3.10
N PHE A 33 9.51 2.01 -2.31
CA PHE A 33 9.79 1.72 -0.90
C PHE A 33 9.27 0.35 -0.51
N LYS A 34 9.90 -0.23 0.52
CA LYS A 34 9.52 -1.52 1.08
C LYS A 34 8.79 -1.28 2.39
N ALA A 35 7.51 -1.60 2.43
CA ALA A 35 6.70 -1.50 3.64
C ALA A 35 6.63 -2.87 4.32
N SER A 36 7.01 -2.94 5.59
CA SER A 36 6.80 -4.11 6.43
C SER A 36 5.41 -4.06 7.03
N PHE A 37 4.55 -5.02 6.70
CA PHE A 37 3.16 -5.03 7.17
C PHE A 37 3.12 -5.52 8.61
N PHE A 38 2.98 -4.58 9.53
CA PHE A 38 2.57 -4.85 10.92
C PHE A 38 1.09 -4.47 11.15
N MET A 39 0.47 -3.75 10.21
CA MET A 39 -0.93 -3.30 10.23
C MET A 39 -1.75 -3.97 9.13
N GLU A 40 -3.08 -3.97 9.29
CA GLU A 40 -4.03 -4.46 8.29
C GLU A 40 -3.94 -3.66 6.98
N LYS A 41 -4.24 -4.32 5.85
CA LYS A 41 -4.00 -3.80 4.49
C LYS A 41 -4.72 -2.48 4.19
N ILE A 42 -5.90 -2.27 4.77
CA ILE A 42 -6.68 -1.03 4.60
C ILE A 42 -5.93 0.15 5.21
N GLN A 43 -5.43 -0.02 6.44
CA GLN A 43 -4.70 1.02 7.16
C GLN A 43 -3.41 1.41 6.44
N PHE A 44 -2.78 0.45 5.74
CA PHE A 44 -1.65 0.76 4.87
C PHE A 44 -2.01 1.74 3.75
N CYS A 45 -3.12 1.51 3.05
CA CYS A 45 -3.53 2.38 1.93
C CYS A 45 -3.86 3.79 2.40
N ILE A 46 -4.62 3.90 3.50
CA ILE A 46 -4.95 5.19 4.13
C ILE A 46 -3.66 5.93 4.52
N TRP A 47 -2.72 5.23 5.16
CA TRP A 47 -1.42 5.80 5.54
C TRP A 47 -0.62 6.29 4.34
N VAL A 48 -0.58 5.52 3.23
CA VAL A 48 0.12 5.93 2.01
C VAL A 48 -0.53 7.18 1.41
N ILE A 49 -1.87 7.24 1.33
CA ILE A 49 -2.59 8.40 0.78
C ILE A 49 -2.31 9.65 1.62
N ASP A 50 -2.41 9.54 2.96
CA ASP A 50 -2.12 10.64 3.87
C ASP A 50 -0.66 11.11 3.77
N PHE A 51 0.27 10.15 3.68
CA PHE A 51 1.69 10.43 3.47
C PHE A 51 1.93 11.20 2.16
N LEU A 52 1.34 10.76 1.05
CA LEU A 52 1.45 11.42 -0.26
C LEU A 52 0.88 12.83 -0.22
N ARG A 53 -0.30 13.03 0.38
CA ARG A 53 -0.92 14.36 0.51
C ARG A 53 -0.01 15.34 1.23
N ARG A 54 0.61 14.90 2.34
CA ARG A 54 1.57 15.71 3.10
C ARG A 54 2.84 16.01 2.31
N GLN A 55 3.40 15.01 1.64
CA GLN A 55 4.65 15.18 0.87
C GLN A 55 4.47 16.09 -0.34
N LEU A 56 3.30 16.02 -0.98
CA LEU A 56 3.02 16.73 -2.23
C LEU A 56 2.28 18.06 -2.02
N HIS A 57 1.85 18.34 -0.78
CA HIS A 57 1.02 19.50 -0.43
C HIS A 57 -0.17 19.69 -1.38
N ARG A 58 -0.84 18.58 -1.73
CA ARG A 58 -2.05 18.59 -2.56
C ARG A 58 -3.24 18.03 -1.80
N ASP A 59 -4.32 18.80 -1.80
CA ASP A 59 -5.59 18.42 -1.19
C ASP A 59 -6.35 17.36 -2.02
N THR A 60 -6.28 17.48 -3.34
CA THR A 60 -6.91 16.55 -4.29
C THR A 60 -5.86 15.69 -4.99
N MET A 61 -5.89 14.39 -4.75
CA MET A 61 -5.06 13.41 -5.44
C MET A 61 -5.86 12.12 -5.60
N PHE A 62 -5.77 11.52 -6.79
CA PHE A 62 -6.34 10.21 -7.06
C PHE A 62 -5.24 9.15 -7.06
N VAL A 63 -5.41 8.12 -6.24
CA VAL A 63 -4.44 7.03 -6.13
C VAL A 63 -5.10 5.74 -6.61
N TYR A 64 -4.49 5.12 -7.61
CA TYR A 64 -4.92 3.83 -8.13
C TYR A 64 -3.93 2.74 -7.78
N VAL A 65 -4.45 1.58 -7.43
CA VAL A 65 -3.66 0.38 -7.15
C VAL A 65 -3.67 -0.49 -8.39
N ASN A 66 -2.48 -0.86 -8.84
CA ASN A 66 -2.24 -1.63 -10.06
C ASN A 66 -2.90 -1.01 -11.32
N SER A 67 -3.12 0.31 -11.32
CA SER A 67 -3.88 1.04 -12.35
C SER A 67 -5.29 0.49 -12.61
N ALA A 68 -5.88 -0.24 -11.65
CA ALA A 68 -7.16 -0.93 -11.82
C ALA A 68 -8.26 -0.32 -10.95
N PHE A 69 -7.96 0.03 -9.69
CA PHE A 69 -8.96 0.52 -8.74
C PHE A 69 -8.41 1.64 -7.87
N SER A 70 -9.26 2.60 -7.50
CA SER A 70 -8.96 3.62 -6.49
C SER A 70 -9.56 3.15 -5.15
N PRO A 71 -8.76 2.73 -4.16
CA PRO A 71 -9.29 2.29 -2.87
C PRO A 71 -9.96 3.47 -2.17
N ASN A 72 -11.22 3.29 -1.78
CA ASN A 72 -11.90 4.23 -0.91
C ASN A 72 -11.32 4.09 0.51
N PRO A 73 -10.96 5.18 1.21
CA PRO A 73 -10.45 5.11 2.59
C PRO A 73 -11.36 4.37 3.57
N ASP A 74 -12.67 4.34 3.33
CA ASP A 74 -13.65 3.70 4.21
C ASP A 74 -13.95 2.22 3.85
N GLU A 75 -13.44 1.73 2.72
CA GLU A 75 -13.81 0.40 2.21
C GLU A 75 -12.72 -0.65 2.46
N SER A 76 -13.13 -1.83 2.93
CA SER A 76 -12.22 -2.93 3.22
C SER A 76 -11.78 -3.66 1.95
N VAL A 77 -10.76 -3.16 1.24
CA VAL A 77 -10.29 -3.76 -0.03
C VAL A 77 -9.44 -5.04 0.17
N ILE A 78 -9.60 -5.73 1.30
CA ILE A 78 -8.71 -6.81 1.77
C ILE A 78 -8.65 -7.99 0.78
N ASP A 79 -9.78 -8.37 0.19
CA ASP A 79 -9.88 -9.54 -0.68
C ASP A 79 -9.21 -9.33 -2.04
N LEU A 80 -9.39 -8.15 -2.66
CA LEU A 80 -8.74 -7.81 -3.93
C LEU A 80 -7.22 -7.74 -3.77
N TYR A 81 -6.75 -7.28 -2.61
CA TYR A 81 -5.33 -7.24 -2.26
C TYR A 81 -4.73 -8.62 -1.93
N ASN A 82 -5.53 -9.64 -1.58
CA ASN A 82 -5.03 -11.00 -1.39
C ASN A 82 -4.71 -11.68 -2.71
N VAL A 83 -5.50 -11.43 -3.75
CA VAL A 83 -5.32 -12.01 -5.09
C VAL A 83 -4.15 -11.34 -5.84
N LEU A 84 -3.93 -10.05 -5.61
CA LEU A 84 -2.91 -9.27 -6.30
C LEU A 84 -1.50 -9.33 -5.65
N TRP A 85 -1.31 -10.10 -4.56
CA TRP A 85 -0.07 -10.20 -3.76
C TRP A 85 1.07 -10.95 -4.44
N ASN A 86 1.45 -10.51 -5.63
CA ASN A 86 2.85 -10.60 -6.02
C ASN A 86 3.64 -9.61 -5.14
N SER A 87 4.88 -9.91 -4.78
CA SER A 87 5.69 -9.13 -3.81
C SER A 87 5.91 -7.64 -4.17
N MET A 88 5.41 -7.18 -5.32
CA MET A 88 5.51 -5.81 -5.80
C MET A 88 4.19 -5.33 -6.39
N PHE A 89 3.75 -4.14 -5.98
CA PHE A 89 2.56 -3.47 -6.51
C PHE A 89 2.90 -2.07 -7.01
N PHE A 90 2.17 -1.64 -8.03
CA PHE A 90 2.25 -0.28 -8.56
C PHE A 90 1.10 0.55 -7.98
N MET A 91 1.41 1.74 -7.50
CA MET A 91 0.41 2.75 -7.16
C MET A 91 0.58 3.93 -8.09
N THR A 92 -0.48 4.26 -8.83
CA THR A 92 -0.47 5.33 -9.83
C THR A 92 -1.14 6.57 -9.24
N LEU A 93 -0.46 7.70 -9.31
CA LEU A 93 -0.88 9.00 -8.81
C LEU A 93 -1.31 9.87 -10.00
N PHE A 94 -2.49 10.47 -9.91
CA PHE A 94 -3.00 11.51 -10.81
C PHE A 94 -3.30 12.79 -10.03
#